data_AF-A0A2B3U637-F1
#
_entry.id   AF-A0A2B3U637-F1
#
_cell.length_a   1.000
_cell.length_b   1.000
_cell.length_c   1.000
_cell.angle_alpha   90.00
_cell.angle_beta   90.00
_cell.angle_gamma   90.00
#
_symmetry.space_group_name_H-M   'P 1'
#
loop_
_entity.id
_entity.type
_entity.pdbx_description
1 polymer ?
#
loop_
_entity_poly.entity_id
_entity_poly.type
_entity_poly.pdbx_seq_one_letter_code
_entity_poly.pdbx_strand_id
1 'polypeptide(L)'
;MRKRIPDFEEELEVERVEEDEGLPPRSEIHRNKEKKPKFKMNHIFVRVLTFLFILLPISILWYTDKYTQVKSDSNNAGKSAFEVIFFDSAKTESQKQSEKVATHIVKDGESLESIAKQYFSDENGMEVIKKYNDLREDEVRVGQELKIPIKDKSAK
;
A
#
# COMPACT_ATOMS: atom_id res chain seq x y z
N MET A 1 -78.61 30.95 67.20
CA MET A 1 -77.80 31.45 66.07
C MET A 1 -78.03 30.54 64.88
N ARG A 2 -78.73 31.00 63.83
CA ARG A 2 -78.77 30.26 62.55
C ARG A 2 -77.48 30.59 61.80
N LYS A 3 -76.66 29.58 61.53
CA LYS A 3 -75.46 29.75 60.70
C LYS A 3 -75.93 30.10 59.29
N ARG A 4 -75.38 31.16 58.69
CA ARG A 4 -75.59 31.45 57.27
C ARG A 4 -74.95 30.30 56.48
N ILE A 5 -75.68 29.79 55.50
CA ILE A 5 -75.15 28.83 54.53
C ILE A 5 -74.29 29.68 53.57
N PRO A 6 -73.01 29.36 53.37
CA PRO A 6 -72.17 30.08 52.41
C PRO A 6 -72.72 29.86 51.00
N ASP A 7 -72.67 30.91 50.18
CA ASP A 7 -73.13 30.85 48.80
C ASP A 7 -72.19 29.95 48.00
N PHE A 8 -72.77 28.94 47.33
CA PHE A 8 -72.07 27.87 46.61
C PHE A 8 -71.12 28.39 45.51
N GLU A 9 -71.35 29.62 45.01
CA GLU A 9 -70.46 30.28 44.05
C GLU A 9 -69.11 30.71 44.67
N GLU A 10 -69.08 31.03 45.97
CA GLU A 10 -67.86 31.45 46.67
C GLU A 10 -66.90 30.26 46.90
N GLU A 11 -67.44 29.05 47.09
CA GLU A 11 -66.67 27.81 47.23
C GLU A 11 -66.11 27.31 45.88
N LEU A 12 -66.80 27.63 44.78
CA LEU A 12 -66.42 27.28 43.40
C LEU A 12 -65.34 28.23 42.82
N GLU A 13 -65.20 29.43 43.39
CA GLU A 13 -64.13 30.37 43.04
C GLU A 13 -62.84 30.12 43.83
N VAL A 14 -62.93 29.65 45.09
CA VAL A 14 -61.75 29.33 45.92
C VAL A 14 -61.02 28.07 45.43
N GLU A 15 -61.71 27.15 44.74
CA GLU A 15 -61.08 25.94 44.18
C GLU A 15 -60.29 26.20 42.87
N ARG A 16 -60.41 27.41 42.28
CA ARG A 16 -59.83 27.72 40.96
C ARG A 16 -58.50 28.51 41.00
N VAL A 17 -57.85 28.57 42.16
CA VAL A 17 -56.53 29.23 42.31
C VAL A 17 -55.42 28.19 42.40
N GLU A 18 -54.89 27.88 41.22
CA GLU A 18 -53.48 27.59 40.94
C GLU A 18 -52.76 26.53 41.78
N GLU A 19 -53.02 25.26 41.46
CA GLU A 19 -51.93 24.29 41.33
C GLU A 19 -51.89 23.82 39.87
N ASP A 20 -51.37 24.65 38.97
CA ASP A 20 -50.92 24.19 37.64
C ASP A 20 -49.55 23.49 37.77
N GLU A 21 -49.49 22.49 38.66
CA GLU A 21 -48.45 21.45 38.63
C GLU A 21 -49.03 20.25 37.87
N GLY A 22 -49.62 20.53 36.71
CA GLY A 22 -50.01 19.50 35.77
C GLY A 22 -48.78 18.67 35.41
N LEU A 23 -48.91 17.34 35.54
CA LEU A 23 -47.89 16.39 35.09
C LEU A 23 -47.34 16.84 33.74
N PRO A 24 -46.01 16.86 33.56
CA PRO A 24 -45.41 17.42 32.36
C PRO A 24 -46.08 16.78 31.15
N PRO A 25 -46.54 17.58 30.18
CA PRO A 25 -47.29 17.06 29.05
C PRO A 25 -46.45 15.97 28.39
N ARG A 26 -47.09 14.86 28.04
CA ARG A 26 -46.43 13.64 27.53
C ARG A 26 -45.46 13.90 26.36
N SER A 27 -45.63 15.01 25.66
CA SER A 27 -44.75 15.49 24.59
C SER A 27 -43.40 16.05 25.07
N GLU A 28 -43.34 16.58 26.29
CA GLU A 28 -42.17 17.29 26.83
C GLU A 28 -41.09 16.35 27.37
N ILE A 29 -41.49 15.20 27.95
CA ILE A 29 -40.57 14.14 28.42
C ILE A 29 -39.71 13.54 27.28
N HIS A 30 -40.14 13.66 26.02
CA HIS A 30 -39.43 13.12 24.86
C HIS A 30 -38.86 14.18 23.91
N ARG A 31 -38.75 15.44 24.35
CA ARG A 31 -38.25 16.55 23.50
C ARG A 31 -36.76 16.42 23.13
N ASN A 32 -35.95 15.86 24.02
CA ASN A 32 -34.51 15.67 23.78
C ASN A 32 -34.20 14.35 23.07
N LYS A 33 -34.63 14.22 21.81
CA LYS A 33 -33.97 13.28 20.88
C LYS A 33 -33.00 14.08 20.03
N GLU A 34 -31.73 14.08 20.44
CA GLU A 34 -30.64 14.59 19.61
C GLU A 34 -30.74 13.93 18.23
N LYS A 35 -30.94 14.77 17.21
CA LYS A 35 -31.08 14.29 15.84
C LYS A 35 -29.72 13.74 15.42
N LYS A 36 -29.62 12.41 15.33
CA LYS A 36 -28.40 11.74 14.86
C LYS A 36 -27.97 12.33 13.52
N PRO A 37 -26.69 12.70 13.33
CA PRO A 37 -26.22 13.27 12.08
C PRO A 37 -26.44 12.26 10.95
N LYS A 38 -27.29 12.61 9.99
CA LYS A 38 -27.56 11.78 8.81
C LYS A 38 -26.42 11.98 7.81
N PHE A 39 -25.30 11.31 8.03
CA PHE A 39 -24.13 11.38 7.14
C PHE A 39 -24.46 10.67 5.82
N LYS A 40 -24.74 11.44 4.77
CA LYS A 40 -24.99 10.92 3.41
C LYS A 40 -23.64 10.83 2.69
N MET A 41 -23.01 9.66 2.70
CA MET A 41 -21.70 9.41 2.08
C MET A 41 -21.77 9.25 0.55
N ASN A 42 -22.51 10.13 -0.15
CA ASN A 42 -23.00 9.75 -1.48
C ASN A 42 -21.94 9.60 -2.57
N HIS A 43 -20.67 9.96 -2.38
CA HIS A 43 -19.59 9.62 -3.33
C HIS A 43 -18.21 9.49 -2.66
N ILE A 44 -18.15 9.12 -1.37
CA ILE A 44 -16.86 9.11 -0.64
C ILE A 44 -15.89 8.10 -1.25
N PHE A 45 -16.38 6.91 -1.61
CA PHE A 45 -15.57 5.88 -2.27
C PHE A 45 -15.07 6.33 -3.65
N VAL A 46 -15.93 6.97 -4.45
CA VAL A 46 -15.55 7.49 -5.77
C VAL A 46 -14.49 8.57 -5.62
N ARG A 47 -14.62 9.46 -4.63
CA ARG A 47 -13.64 10.52 -4.36
C ARG A 47 -12.28 9.96 -3.94
N VAL A 48 -12.26 8.98 -3.03
CA VAL A 48 -11.03 8.26 -2.63
C VAL A 48 -10.41 7.55 -3.83
N LEU A 49 -11.23 6.91 -4.67
CA LEU A 49 -10.77 6.22 -5.86
C LEU A 49 -10.15 7.19 -6.88
N THR A 50 -10.79 8.34 -7.14
CA THR A 50 -10.20 9.36 -8.03
C THR A 50 -8.89 9.90 -7.50
N PHE A 51 -8.77 10.12 -6.19
CA PHE A 51 -7.50 10.54 -5.61
C PHE A 51 -6.43 9.46 -5.74
N LEU A 52 -6.76 8.19 -5.57
CA LEU A 52 -5.82 7.08 -5.76
C LEU A 52 -5.36 6.96 -7.22
N PHE A 53 -6.25 7.12 -8.19
CA PHE A 53 -5.92 7.11 -9.61
C PHE A 53 -5.05 8.29 -10.05
N ILE A 54 -5.19 9.45 -9.40
CA ILE A 54 -4.34 10.62 -9.65
C ILE A 54 -3.01 10.51 -8.87
N LEU A 55 -3.03 9.94 -7.67
CA LEU A 55 -1.86 9.78 -6.81
C LEU A 55 -0.90 8.71 -7.35
N LEU A 56 -1.42 7.62 -7.91
CA LEU A 56 -0.62 6.52 -8.45
C LEU A 56 0.42 7.00 -9.49
N PRO A 57 0.07 7.74 -10.57
CA PRO A 57 1.06 8.24 -11.51
C PRO A 57 2.00 9.28 -10.90
N ILE A 58 1.51 10.16 -10.01
CA ILE A 58 2.36 11.17 -9.34
C ILE A 58 3.41 10.50 -8.44
N SER A 59 3.00 9.47 -7.69
CA SER A 59 3.88 8.68 -6.83
C SER A 59 4.90 7.89 -7.64
N ILE A 60 4.49 7.32 -8.77
CA ILE A 60 5.39 6.61 -9.69
C ILE A 60 6.43 7.59 -10.25
N LEU A 61 6.03 8.79 -10.69
CA LEU A 61 6.97 9.80 -11.19
C LEU A 61 8.02 10.21 -10.14
N TRP A 62 7.59 10.45 -8.91
CA TRP A 62 8.50 10.73 -7.79
C TRP A 62 9.42 9.55 -7.47
N TYR A 63 8.88 8.33 -7.50
CA TYR A 63 9.64 7.11 -7.26
C TYR A 63 10.67 6.90 -8.36
N THR A 64 10.30 7.05 -9.63
CA THR A 64 11.23 6.93 -10.74
C THR A 64 12.37 7.93 -10.64
N ASP A 65 12.10 9.19 -10.26
CA ASP A 65 13.14 10.22 -10.06
C ASP A 65 14.17 9.80 -8.99
N LYS A 66 13.71 9.18 -7.89
CA LYS A 66 14.60 8.63 -6.85
C LYS A 66 15.43 7.44 -7.33
N TYR A 67 14.86 6.58 -8.17
CA TYR A 67 15.57 5.41 -8.70
C TYR A 67 16.51 5.74 -9.86
N THR A 68 16.25 6.82 -10.60
CA THR A 68 17.14 7.31 -11.66
C THR A 68 18.38 8.04 -11.12
N GLN A 69 18.45 8.35 -9.82
CA GLN A 69 19.63 8.98 -9.20
C GLN A 69 20.74 8.00 -8.77
N VAL A 70 20.63 6.71 -9.10
CA VAL A 70 21.73 5.75 -8.94
C VAL A 70 22.50 5.65 -10.27
N LYS A 71 23.62 6.37 -10.35
CA LYS A 71 24.56 6.62 -11.46
C LYS A 71 24.27 7.87 -12.29
N SER A 72 24.80 8.99 -11.81
CA SER A 72 25.35 10.01 -12.70
C SER A 72 26.63 10.63 -12.13
N ASP A 73 27.57 9.78 -11.69
CA ASP A 73 28.99 10.15 -11.74
C ASP A 73 29.55 9.67 -13.08
N SER A 74 29.25 10.41 -14.15
CA SER A 74 30.06 10.34 -15.36
C SER A 74 29.85 11.59 -16.18
N ASN A 75 30.91 12.39 -16.25
CA ASN A 75 31.07 13.43 -17.26
C ASN A 75 30.81 12.82 -18.65
N ASN A 76 29.64 13.05 -19.21
CA ASN A 76 29.45 13.17 -20.65
C ASN A 76 28.08 13.81 -20.91
N ALA A 77 28.16 15.01 -21.49
CA ALA A 77 27.05 15.87 -21.79
C ALA A 77 26.06 15.20 -22.77
N GLY A 78 24.77 15.32 -22.42
CA GLY A 78 23.63 15.32 -23.33
C GLY A 78 23.43 14.08 -24.19
N LYS A 79 22.43 13.27 -23.87
CA LYS A 79 21.63 12.56 -24.87
C LYS A 79 20.22 12.25 -24.35
N SER A 80 19.29 12.76 -25.15
CA SER A 80 17.84 12.67 -25.11
C SER A 80 17.30 11.24 -25.09
N ALA A 81 16.16 11.06 -24.42
CA ALA A 81 15.41 9.82 -24.23
C ALA A 81 14.70 9.24 -25.49
N PHE A 82 15.29 9.42 -26.67
CA PHE A 82 14.88 8.74 -27.90
C PHE A 82 16.14 8.27 -28.62
N GLU A 83 16.66 7.12 -28.22
CA GLU A 83 17.69 6.42 -28.99
C GLU A 83 16.99 5.76 -30.18
N VAL A 84 17.07 6.42 -31.33
CA VAL A 84 16.72 5.81 -32.63
C VAL A 84 17.75 4.71 -32.87
N ILE A 85 17.28 3.46 -32.95
CA ILE A 85 18.12 2.30 -33.26
C ILE A 85 18.59 2.45 -34.71
N PHE A 86 19.76 3.04 -34.91
CA PHE A 86 20.54 2.90 -36.13
C PHE A 86 21.37 1.63 -35.99
N PHE A 87 21.01 0.58 -36.73
CA PHE A 87 21.81 -0.64 -36.83
C PHE A 87 23.00 -0.35 -37.77
N ASP A 88 24.00 0.35 -37.24
CA ASP A 88 25.27 0.55 -37.95
C ASP A 88 26.21 -0.61 -37.64
N SER A 89 26.36 -1.47 -38.64
CA SER A 89 27.19 -2.66 -38.62
C SER A 89 28.65 -2.28 -38.82
N ALA A 90 29.25 -1.64 -37.81
CA ALA A 90 30.69 -1.39 -37.79
C ALA A 90 31.24 -1.39 -36.35
N LYS A 91 31.68 -2.59 -35.93
CA LYS A 91 32.81 -2.85 -35.03
C LYS A 91 33.21 -1.71 -34.08
N THR A 92 32.75 -1.79 -32.84
CA THR A 92 33.49 -1.24 -31.68
C THR A 92 33.30 -2.19 -30.50
N GLU A 93 34.39 -2.88 -30.18
CA GLU A 93 34.56 -3.75 -29.02
C GLU A 93 34.48 -2.91 -27.74
N SER A 94 33.29 -2.83 -27.15
CA SER A 94 33.14 -2.54 -25.74
C SER A 94 32.53 -3.78 -25.12
N GLN A 95 33.32 -4.47 -24.29
CA GLN A 95 32.96 -5.72 -23.62
C GLN A 95 31.78 -5.51 -22.68
N LYS A 96 30.58 -5.44 -23.24
CA LYS A 96 29.35 -5.68 -22.52
C LYS A 96 29.29 -7.18 -22.34
N GLN A 97 29.89 -7.67 -21.24
CA GLN A 97 29.73 -9.05 -20.81
C GLN A 97 28.23 -9.30 -20.69
N SER A 98 27.67 -9.95 -21.70
CA SER A 98 26.28 -10.39 -21.69
C SER A 98 26.20 -11.48 -20.64
N GLU A 99 25.77 -11.14 -19.43
CA GLU A 99 25.51 -12.11 -18.38
C GLU A 99 24.48 -13.12 -18.91
N LYS A 100 24.91 -14.36 -19.15
CA LYS A 100 24.04 -15.43 -19.61
C LYS A 100 23.43 -16.09 -18.38
N VAL A 101 22.11 -16.14 -18.32
CA VAL A 101 21.41 -16.78 -17.21
C VAL A 101 21.09 -18.21 -17.62
N ALA A 102 21.67 -19.18 -16.93
CA ALA A 102 21.34 -20.59 -17.08
C ALA A 102 20.31 -21.02 -16.04
N THR A 103 19.50 -22.01 -16.36
CA THR A 103 18.57 -22.64 -15.43
C THR A 103 19.13 -23.98 -14.99
N HIS A 104 19.19 -24.23 -13.67
CA HIS A 104 19.58 -25.51 -13.08
C HIS A 104 18.45 -26.05 -12.23
N ILE A 105 18.14 -27.33 -12.36
CA ILE A 105 17.17 -28.02 -11.51
C ILE A 105 17.97 -28.82 -10.49
N VAL A 106 17.77 -28.51 -9.21
CA VAL A 106 18.47 -29.14 -8.08
C VAL A 106 18.20 -30.64 -8.09
N LYS A 107 19.26 -31.44 -8.11
CA LYS A 107 19.18 -32.91 -8.07
C LYS A 107 19.30 -33.42 -6.63
N ASP A 108 18.99 -34.71 -6.46
CA ASP A 108 19.10 -35.37 -5.16
C ASP A 108 20.54 -35.35 -4.65
N GLY A 109 20.72 -34.94 -3.39
CA GLY A 109 22.04 -34.80 -2.75
C GLY A 109 22.84 -33.55 -3.12
N GLU A 110 22.32 -32.64 -3.95
CA GLU A 110 22.97 -31.35 -4.22
C GLU A 110 22.68 -30.32 -3.12
N SER A 111 23.71 -29.53 -2.76
CA SER A 111 23.60 -28.35 -1.91
C SER A 111 23.86 -27.07 -2.69
N LEU A 112 23.48 -25.92 -2.13
CA LEU A 112 23.76 -24.62 -2.74
C LEU A 112 25.26 -24.42 -2.98
N GLU A 113 26.11 -24.95 -2.09
CA GLU A 113 27.56 -24.90 -2.22
C GLU A 113 28.08 -25.74 -3.39
N SER A 114 27.59 -26.97 -3.57
CA SER A 114 28.00 -27.81 -4.70
C SER A 114 27.58 -27.22 -6.04
N ILE A 115 26.38 -26.64 -6.10
CA ILE A 115 25.87 -25.99 -7.30
C ILE A 115 26.69 -24.72 -7.59
N ALA A 116 27.00 -23.91 -6.58
CA ALA A 116 27.84 -22.73 -6.75
C ALA A 116 29.22 -23.10 -7.33
N LYS A 117 29.88 -24.13 -6.80
CA LYS A 117 31.18 -24.60 -7.30
C LYS A 117 31.14 -25.16 -8.72
N GLN A 118 29.99 -25.67 -9.15
CA GLN A 118 29.81 -26.16 -10.51
C GLN A 118 29.76 -25.02 -11.55
N TYR A 119 29.15 -23.90 -11.19
CA TYR A 119 28.89 -22.79 -12.12
C TYR A 119 29.84 -21.60 -11.97
N PHE A 120 30.41 -21.40 -10.78
CA PHE A 120 31.32 -20.31 -10.47
C PHE A 120 32.68 -20.86 -10.07
N SER A 121 33.75 -20.22 -10.55
CA SER A 121 35.12 -20.48 -10.07
C SER A 121 35.49 -19.60 -8.86
N ASP A 122 34.64 -18.62 -8.54
CA ASP A 122 34.88 -17.64 -7.46
C ASP A 122 34.15 -18.07 -6.18
N GLU A 123 34.72 -17.72 -5.02
CA GLU A 123 34.16 -18.06 -3.70
C GLU A 123 32.78 -17.42 -3.44
N ASN A 124 32.42 -16.39 -4.21
CA ASN A 124 31.16 -15.65 -4.06
C ASN A 124 29.96 -16.28 -4.80
N GLY A 125 30.14 -17.45 -5.45
CA GLY A 125 29.07 -18.08 -6.24
C GLY A 125 27.78 -18.34 -5.45
N MET A 126 27.89 -18.72 -4.18
CA MET A 126 26.73 -18.99 -3.32
C MET A 126 25.89 -17.72 -3.09
N GLU A 127 26.54 -16.61 -2.75
CA GLU A 127 25.86 -15.33 -2.52
C GLU A 127 25.17 -14.83 -3.79
N VAL A 128 25.83 -15.02 -4.94
CA VAL A 128 25.28 -14.64 -6.24
C VAL A 128 24.01 -15.44 -6.54
N ILE A 129 24.05 -16.77 -6.40
CA ILE A 129 22.87 -17.62 -6.62
C ILE A 129 21.76 -17.26 -5.61
N LYS A 130 22.12 -17.09 -4.34
CA LYS A 130 21.19 -16.76 -3.26
C LYS A 130 20.43 -15.46 -3.54
N LYS A 131 21.17 -14.40 -3.89
CA LYS A 131 20.61 -13.10 -4.25
C LYS A 131 19.79 -13.14 -5.53
N TYR A 132 20.21 -13.91 -6.52
CA TYR A 132 19.51 -13.99 -7.81
C TYR A 132 18.19 -14.77 -7.72
N ASN A 133 18.07 -15.69 -6.77
CA ASN A 133 16.89 -16.53 -6.56
C ASN A 133 16.11 -16.18 -5.28
N ASP A 134 16.41 -15.04 -4.65
CA ASP A 134 15.79 -14.56 -3.41
C ASP A 134 15.75 -15.61 -2.28
N LEU A 135 16.81 -16.44 -2.18
CA LEU A 135 16.92 -17.47 -1.14
C LEU A 135 17.28 -16.83 0.20
N ARG A 136 16.57 -17.19 1.27
CA ARG A 136 16.81 -16.67 2.62
C ARG A 136 17.94 -17.39 3.33
N GLU A 137 18.03 -18.70 3.12
CA GLU A 137 19.00 -19.59 3.72
C GLU A 137 19.75 -20.34 2.63
N ASP A 138 20.71 -21.15 3.03
CA ASP A 138 21.55 -21.91 2.11
C ASP A 138 20.92 -23.26 1.73
N GLU A 139 19.69 -23.48 2.20
CA GLU A 139 18.88 -24.65 1.90
C GLU A 139 18.26 -24.56 0.50
N VAL A 140 18.45 -25.63 -0.26
CA VAL A 140 17.82 -25.86 -1.57
C VAL A 140 17.11 -27.20 -1.55
N ARG A 141 15.98 -27.31 -2.24
CA ARG A 141 15.17 -28.53 -2.28
C ARG A 141 15.34 -29.26 -3.61
N VAL A 142 15.32 -30.58 -3.57
CA VAL A 142 15.36 -31.40 -4.79
C VAL A 142 14.19 -31.03 -5.71
N GLY A 143 14.47 -30.83 -6.99
CA GLY A 143 13.53 -30.38 -8.02
C GLY A 143 13.32 -28.86 -8.07
N GLN A 144 13.96 -28.09 -7.19
CA GLN A 144 13.90 -26.63 -7.23
C GLN A 144 14.63 -26.09 -8.45
N GLU A 145 14.00 -25.15 -9.15
CA GLU A 145 14.61 -24.43 -10.26
C GLU A 145 15.40 -23.23 -9.74
N LEU A 146 16.68 -23.17 -10.09
CA LEU A 146 17.59 -22.08 -9.76
C LEU A 146 18.08 -21.40 -11.04
N LYS A 147 17.99 -20.08 -11.06
CA LYS A 147 18.55 -19.24 -12.10
C LYS A 147 19.98 -18.85 -11.72
N ILE A 148 20.92 -19.15 -12.61
CA ILE A 148 22.34 -19.02 -12.37
C ILE A 148 22.91 -18.00 -13.37
N PRO A 149 23.30 -16.80 -12.91
CA PRO A 149 23.94 -15.81 -13.78
C PRO A 149 25.39 -16.22 -14.05
N ILE A 150 25.65 -16.81 -15.22
CA ILE A 150 26.99 -17.18 -15.67
C ILE A 150 27.68 -15.93 -16.21
N LYS A 151 28.78 -15.55 -15.59
CA LYS A 151 29.72 -14.59 -16.15
C LYS A 151 30.68 -15.39 -17.04
N ASP A 152 30.63 -15.15 -18.35
CA ASP A 152 31.54 -15.80 -19.29
C ASP A 152 32.98 -15.59 -18.78
N LYS A 153 33.66 -16.70 -18.51
CA LYS A 153 35.05 -16.72 -18.04
C LYS A 153 35.91 -16.13 -19.15
N SER A 154 36.19 -14.83 -19.10
CA SER A 154 37.21 -14.23 -19.94
C SER A 154 38.52 -14.92 -19.58
N ALA A 155 38.95 -15.82 -20.45
CA ALA A 155 40.18 -16.58 -20.34
C ALA A 155 41.31 -15.64 -19.92
N LYS A 156 41.94 -15.96 -18.79
CA LYS A 156 43.25 -15.43 -18.44
C LYS A 156 44.26 -16.53 -18.64
#